data_AF-A0A924DU49-F1
#
_entry.id   AF-A0A924DU49-F1
#
_cell.length_a   1.000
_cell.length_b   1.000
_cell.length_c   1.000
_cell.angle_alpha   90.00
_cell.angle_beta   90.00
_cell.angle_gamma   90.00
#
_symmetry.space_group_name_H-M   'P 1'
#
loop_
_entity.id
_entity.type
_entity.pdbx_description
1 polymer ?
#
loop_
_entity_poly.entity_id
_entity_poly.type
_entity_poly.pdbx_seq_one_letter_code
_entity_poly.pdbx_strand_id
1 'polypeptide(L)' 'MCLICVEYYYQRMTRDEVKKALPEMVMFAKTEEERNHFKKLQAIDTVEEMEEEVKLHVSKNSVKDKNEYKASFKTRRP' A
#
# COMPACT_ATOMS: atom_id res chain seq x y z
N MET A 1 -7.62 8.24 1.46
CA MET A 1 -6.31 7.79 1.97
C MET A 1 -6.46 6.37 2.52
N CYS A 2 -5.88 5.38 1.83
CA CYS A 2 -5.99 3.96 2.18
C CYS A 2 -4.95 3.57 3.24
N LEU A 3 -5.39 3.10 4.41
CA LEU A 3 -4.48 2.73 5.52
C LEU A 3 -3.55 1.57 5.16
N ILE A 4 -4.04 0.56 4.43
CA ILE A 4 -3.21 -0.57 3.98
C ILE A 4 -2.09 -0.09 3.06
N CYS A 5 -2.40 0.81 2.12
CA CYS A 5 -1.40 1.38 1.22
C CYS A 5 -0.32 2.13 2.00
N VAL A 6 -0.70 2.88 3.02
CA VAL A 6 0.23 3.60 3.89
C VAL A 6 1.12 2.60 4.63
N GLU A 7 0.53 1.65 5.35
CA GLU A 7 1.28 0.67 6.14
C GLU A 7 2.21 -0.21 5.27
N TYR A 8 1.79 -0.59 4.06
CA TYR A 8 2.64 -1.29 3.10
C TYR A 8 3.76 -0.38 2.56
N TYR A 9 3.45 0.87 2.22
CA TYR A 9 4.43 1.86 1.74
C TYR A 9 5.52 2.16 2.77
N TYR A 10 5.15 2.26 4.04
CA TYR A 10 6.07 2.42 5.16
C TYR A 10 6.73 1.11 5.61
N GLN A 11 6.53 0.01 4.87
CA GLN A 11 7.08 -1.33 5.16
C GLN A 11 6.73 -1.84 6.58
N ARG A 12 5.57 -1.41 7.11
CA ARG A 12 5.03 -1.88 8.39
C ARG A 12 4.18 -3.14 8.24
N MET A 13 3.77 -3.45 7.01
CA MET A 13 3.14 -4.72 6.62
C MET A 13 3.85 -5.35 5.43
N THR A 14 3.93 -6.66 5.44
CA THR A 14 4.38 -7.49 4.32
C THR A 14 3.25 -7.72 3.31
N ARG A 15 3.60 -8.14 2.09
CA ARG A 15 2.62 -8.51 1.04
C ARG A 15 1.63 -9.57 1.52
N ASP A 16 2.12 -10.56 2.28
CA ASP A 16 1.26 -11.63 2.80
C ASP A 16 0.26 -11.12 3.84
N GLU A 17 0.68 -10.20 4.71
CA GLU A 17 -0.22 -9.55 5.67
C GLU A 17 -1.27 -8.68 4.96
N VAL A 18 -0.86 -7.95 3.92
CA VAL A 18 -1.78 -7.20 3.07
C VAL A 18 -2.80 -8.15 2.43
N LYS A 19 -2.35 -9.22 1.77
CA LYS A 19 -3.25 -10.19 1.13
C LYS A 19 -4.21 -10.86 2.11
N LYS A 20 -3.80 -11.07 3.36
CA LYS A 20 -4.69 -11.58 4.43
C LYS A 20 -5.72 -10.55 4.88
N ALA A 21 -5.37 -9.27 4.92
CA ALA A 21 -6.27 -8.18 5.34
C ALA A 21 -7.26 -7.74 4.24
N LEU A 22 -6.91 -7.91 2.96
CA LEU A 22 -7.72 -7.45 1.83
C LEU A 22 -9.16 -7.98 1.79
N PRO A 23 -9.46 -9.28 2.05
CA PRO A 23 -10.83 -9.80 2.06
C PRO A 23 -11.73 -9.09 3.08
N GLU A 24 -11.20 -8.84 4.28
CA GLU A 24 -11.92 -8.13 5.34
C GLU A 24 -12.18 -6.68 4.93
N MET A 25 -11.20 -6.03 4.32
CA MET A 25 -11.28 -4.64 3.89
C MET A 25 -12.28 -4.44 2.73
N VAL A 26 -12.41 -5.43 1.83
CA VAL A 26 -13.46 -5.45 0.79
C VAL A 26 -14.85 -5.51 1.41
N MET A 27 -15.04 -6.26 2.49
CA MET A 27 -16.33 -6.38 3.20
C MET A 27 -16.71 -5.07 3.90
N PHE A 28 -15.75 -4.40 4.52
CA PHE A 28 -15.98 -3.16 5.28
C PHE A 28 -15.80 -1.87 4.46
N ALA A 29 -15.47 -1.97 3.17
CA ALA A 29 -15.34 -0.82 2.28
C ALA A 29 -16.66 -0.02 2.23
N LYS A 30 -16.57 1.28 2.54
CA LYS A 30 -17.72 2.20 2.57
C LYS A 30 -18.06 2.75 1.20
N THR A 31 -17.04 2.90 0.35
CA THR A 31 -17.19 3.42 -1.02
C THR A 31 -16.89 2.34 -2.06
N GLU A 32 -17.51 2.47 -3.23
CA GLU A 32 -17.24 1.57 -4.36
C GLU A 32 -15.79 1.71 -4.85
N GLU A 33 -15.24 2.92 -4.79
CA GLU A 33 -13.84 3.20 -5.14
C GLU A 33 -12.85 2.44 -4.24
N GLU A 34 -13.06 2.44 -2.92
CA GLU A 34 -12.23 1.65 -1.99
C GLU A 34 -12.36 0.15 -2.26
N ARG A 35 -13.60 -0.32 -2.46
CA ARG A 35 -13.85 -1.74 -2.74
C ARG A 35 -13.14 -2.19 -4.03
N ASN A 36 -13.19 -1.38 -5.07
CA ASN A 36 -12.51 -1.64 -6.34
C ASN A 36 -10.99 -1.60 -6.19
N HIS A 37 -10.46 -0.68 -5.39
CA HIS A 37 -9.04 -0.63 -5.09
C HIS A 37 -8.55 -1.87 -4.32
N PHE A 38 -9.27 -2.33 -3.29
CA PHE A 38 -8.91 -3.56 -2.57
C PHE A 38 -8.98 -4.81 -3.45
N LYS A 39 -9.99 -4.91 -4.33
CA LYS A 39 -10.09 -5.99 -5.32
C LYS A 39 -8.92 -5.97 -6.31
N LYS A 40 -8.48 -4.79 -6.76
CA LYS A 40 -7.28 -4.66 -7.59
C LYS A 40 -6.04 -5.15 -6.87
N LEU A 41 -5.82 -4.73 -5.62
CA LEU A 41 -4.70 -5.21 -4.82
C LEU A 41 -4.72 -6.74 -4.61
N GLN A 42 -5.91 -7.34 -4.54
CA GLN A 42 -6.06 -8.78 -4.41
C GLN A 42 -5.70 -9.54 -5.69
N ALA A 43 -5.99 -8.94 -6.86
CA ALA A 43 -5.70 -9.51 -8.17
C ALA A 43 -4.23 -9.39 -8.59
N ILE A 44 -3.43 -8.60 -7.88
CA ILE A 44 -2.01 -8.43 -8.18
C ILE A 44 -1.21 -9.61 -7.62
N ASP A 45 -0.44 -10.25 -8.49
CA ASP A 45 0.42 -11.37 -8.12
C ASP A 45 1.88 -10.98 -7.95
N THR A 46 2.40 -10.00 -8.67
CA THR A 46 3.79 -9.57 -8.52
C THR A 46 3.96 -8.54 -7.39
N VAL A 47 5.16 -8.51 -6.82
CA VAL A 47 5.49 -7.51 -5.77
C VAL A 47 5.61 -6.12 -6.40
N GLU A 48 6.19 -6.03 -7.59
CA GLU A 48 6.43 -4.78 -8.30
C GLU A 48 5.13 -4.04 -8.63
N GLU A 49 4.14 -4.74 -9.22
CA GLU A 49 2.84 -4.14 -9.52
C GLU A 49 2.09 -3.68 -8.26
N MET A 50 2.26 -4.40 -7.15
CA MET A 50 1.63 -4.05 -5.88
C MET A 50 2.25 -2.78 -5.31
N GLU A 51 3.58 -2.65 -5.37
CA GLU A 51 4.27 -1.43 -4.97
C GLU A 51 3.89 -0.23 -5.84
N GLU A 52 3.73 -0.42 -7.15
CA GLU A 52 3.30 0.66 -8.05
C GLU A 52 1.89 1.14 -7.75
N GLU A 53 0.92 0.24 -7.60
CA GLU A 53 -0.47 0.58 -7.28
C GLU A 53 -0.56 1.28 -5.92
N VAL A 54 0.19 0.80 -4.91
CA VAL A 54 0.26 1.43 -3.60
C VAL A 54 0.87 2.82 -3.69
N LYS A 55 2.00 3.00 -4.40
CA LYS A 55 2.64 4.31 -4.61
C LYS A 55 1.72 5.29 -5.32
N LEU A 56 0.99 4.85 -6.34
CA LEU A 56 -0.02 5.65 -7.03
C LEU A 56 -1.15 6.08 -6.09
N HIS A 57 -1.63 5.17 -5.24
CA HIS A 57 -2.74 5.46 -4.34
C HIS A 57 -2.34 6.37 -3.17
N VAL A 58 -1.11 6.22 -2.66
CA VAL A 58 -0.53 7.13 -1.65
C VAL A 58 -0.25 8.50 -2.27
N SER A 59 0.40 8.58 -3.43
CA SER A 59 0.73 9.85 -4.09
C SER A 59 -0.49 10.66 -4.53
N LYS A 60 -1.58 10.01 -4.97
CA LYS A 60 -2.85 10.70 -5.25
C LYS A 60 -3.50 11.32 -4.01
N ASN A 61 -3.24 10.76 -2.83
CA ASN A 61 -3.78 11.23 -1.55
C ASN A 61 -2.80 12.13 -0.75
N SER A 62 -1.50 12.07 -1.04
CA SER A 62 -0.45 12.89 -0.43
C SER A 62 -0.07 14.04 -1.35
N VAL A 63 -0.85 15.12 -1.28
CA VAL A 63 -0.33 16.44 -1.67
C VAL A 63 0.76 16.81 -0.67
N LYS A 64 2.01 16.87 -1.14
CA LYS A 64 3.23 17.37 -0.47
C LYS A 64 3.81 16.46 0.62
N ASP A 65 4.77 15.63 0.25
CA ASP A 65 6.09 15.62 0.92
C ASP A 65 7.11 14.90 0.03
N LYS A 66 7.69 15.68 -0.89
CA LYS A 66 8.82 15.27 -1.70
C LYS A 66 10.10 15.54 -0.89
N ASN A 67 10.43 14.69 0.08
CA ASN A 67 11.79 14.55 0.62
C ASN A 67 11.79 13.51 1.74
N GLU A 68 12.39 12.33 1.52
CA GLU A 68 13.21 11.60 2.51
C GLU A 68 13.48 10.12 2.19
N TYR A 69 12.95 9.55 1.12
CA TYR A 69 13.04 8.09 0.95
C TYR A 69 14.38 7.51 0.46
N LYS A 70 15.39 8.34 0.17
CA LYS A 70 16.71 7.83 -0.28
C LYS A 70 17.81 7.81 0.79
N ALA A 71 17.57 8.33 2.00
CA ALA A 71 18.65 8.48 2.98
C ALA A 71 18.79 7.31 4.00
N SER A 72 17.74 6.53 4.25
CA SER A 72 17.75 5.61 5.42
C SER A 72 18.11 4.15 5.11
N PHE A 73 18.33 3.77 3.85
CA PHE A 73 18.62 2.38 3.48
C PHE A 73 20.09 1.96 3.59
N LYS A 74 21.00 2.82 4.09
CA LYS A 74 22.43 2.50 4.20
C LYS A 74 22.93 2.15 5.60
N THR A 75 22.10 2.20 6.63
CA THR A 75 22.56 1.97 8.01
C THR A 75 21.51 1.27 8.86
N ARG A 76 21.27 -0.02 8.60
CA ARG A 76 20.79 -0.98 9.63
C ARG A 76 20.76 -2.41 9.09
N ARG A 77 21.91 -3.07 9.14
CA ARG A 77 21.99 -4.46 9.60
C ARG A 77 23.27 -4.59 10.46
N PRO A 78 23.17 -5.16 11.68
CA PRO A 78 24.34 -5.66 12.40
C PRO A 78 24.96 -6.87 11.69
#